data_AF-A0A401QKS8-F1
#
_entry.id   AF-A0A401QKS8-F1
#
_cell.length_a   1.000
_cell.length_b   1.000
_cell.length_c   1.000
_cell.angle_alpha   90.00
_cell.angle_beta   90.00
_cell.angle_gamma   90.00
#
_symmetry.space_group_name_H-M   'P 1'
#
loop_
_entity.id
_entity.type
_entity.pdbx_description
1 polymer ?
#
loop_
_entity_poly.entity_id
_entity_poly.type
_entity_poly.pdbx_seq_one_letter_code
_entity_poly.pdbx_strand_id
1 'polypeptide(L)'
;MRVRDLCRILRVRPIVEDTASELYLRAYEHPSFLHVTLEKKEALVGCCVHVACRQHNWPLTMSTVCSLLHVEPTLFSTVYQQLVKELNLDIPTLSLLDLVKTHCDG
;
A
#
# COMPACT_ATOMS: atom_id res chain seq x y z
N MET A 1 -9.49 9.68 -0.87
CA MET A 1 -8.35 9.93 -1.80
C MET A 1 -8.22 8.79 -2.84
N ARG A 2 -7.70 9.01 -4.07
CA ARG A 2 -7.49 7.94 -5.08
C ARG A 2 -6.05 7.40 -5.05
N VAL A 3 -5.85 6.18 -5.56
CA VAL A 3 -4.52 5.52 -5.69
C VAL A 3 -3.51 6.42 -6.41
N ARG A 4 -3.87 6.91 -7.60
CA ARG A 4 -2.98 7.75 -8.41
C ARG A 4 -2.58 9.06 -7.72
N ASP A 5 -3.46 9.63 -6.90
CA ASP A 5 -3.14 10.86 -6.16
C ASP A 5 -2.05 10.58 -5.12
N LEU A 6 -2.15 9.46 -4.39
CA LEU A 6 -1.13 9.04 -3.43
C LEU A 6 0.20 8.70 -4.11
N CYS A 7 0.16 7.97 -5.22
CA CYS A 7 1.36 7.64 -6.01
C CYS A 7 2.11 8.91 -6.46
N ARG A 8 1.38 9.94 -6.89
CA ARG A 8 1.97 11.24 -7.28
C ARG A 8 2.57 12.00 -6.10
N ILE A 9 1.89 12.03 -4.94
CA ILE A 9 2.41 12.64 -3.71
C ILE A 9 3.73 11.97 -3.31
N LEU A 10 3.76 10.64 -3.38
CA LEU A 10 4.93 9.82 -3.03
C LEU A 10 6.00 9.78 -4.14
N ARG A 11 5.71 10.33 -5.32
CA ARG A 11 6.58 10.33 -6.50
C ARG A 11 7.14 8.94 -6.84
N VAL A 12 6.29 7.92 -6.73
CA VAL A 12 6.67 6.54 -7.05
C VAL A 12 6.93 6.37 -8.56
N ARG A 13 7.67 5.32 -8.93
CA ARG A 13 7.87 4.97 -10.35
C ARG A 13 6.54 4.55 -11.00
N PRO A 14 6.34 4.78 -12.32
CA PRO A 14 5.11 4.42 -13.02
C PRO A 14 4.65 2.96 -12.81
N ILE A 15 5.61 2.01 -12.85
CA ILE A 15 5.31 0.59 -12.62
C ILE A 15 4.66 0.30 -11.25
N VAL A 16 4.99 1.10 -10.23
CA VAL A 16 4.40 0.99 -8.89
C VAL A 16 2.98 1.54 -8.88
N GLU A 17 2.72 2.66 -9.57
CA GLU A 17 1.37 3.21 -9.72
C GLU A 17 0.44 2.26 -10.48
N ASP A 18 0.94 1.65 -11.56
CA ASP A 18 0.17 0.68 -12.35
C ASP A 18 -0.18 -0.55 -11.50
N THR A 19 0.81 -1.13 -10.81
CA THR A 19 0.61 -2.27 -9.91
C THR A 19 -0.38 -1.93 -8.79
N ALA A 20 -0.25 -0.77 -8.16
CA ALA A 20 -1.16 -0.32 -7.10
C ALA A 20 -2.60 -0.13 -7.61
N SER A 21 -2.75 0.37 -8.83
CA SER A 21 -4.05 0.58 -9.46
C SER A 21 -4.74 -0.75 -9.78
N GLU A 22 -3.99 -1.73 -10.29
CA GLU A 22 -4.49 -3.08 -10.56
C GLU A 22 -4.88 -3.80 -9.26
N LEU A 23 -4.04 -3.71 -8.22
CA LEU A 23 -4.35 -4.26 -6.90
C LEU A 23 -5.62 -3.66 -6.31
N TYR A 24 -5.79 -2.34 -6.43
CA TYR A 24 -6.99 -1.68 -5.94
C TYR A 24 -8.23 -2.10 -6.70
N LEU A 25 -8.15 -2.25 -8.02
CA LEU A 25 -9.29 -2.73 -8.83
C LEU A 25 -9.72 -4.13 -8.39
N ARG A 26 -8.76 -5.07 -8.29
CA ARG A 26 -9.01 -6.43 -7.80
C ARG A 26 -9.60 -6.44 -6.39
N ALA A 27 -9.10 -5.59 -5.49
CA ALA A 27 -9.61 -5.49 -4.14
C ALA A 27 -11.04 -4.91 -4.10
N TYR A 28 -11.30 -3.86 -4.88
CA TYR A 28 -12.60 -3.20 -4.94
C TYR A 28 -13.72 -4.12 -5.44
N GLU A 29 -13.39 -5.05 -6.34
CA GLU A 29 -14.30 -6.06 -6.85
C GLU A 29 -14.50 -7.25 -5.90
N HIS A 30 -13.67 -7.39 -4.85
CA HIS A 30 -13.73 -8.52 -3.93
C HIS A 30 -14.84 -8.36 -2.88
N PRO A 31 -15.66 -9.39 -2.60
CA PRO A 31 -16.76 -9.32 -1.63
C PRO A 31 -16.36 -8.78 -0.25
N SER A 32 -15.15 -9.12 0.20
CA SER A 32 -14.57 -8.69 1.47
C SER A 32 -14.36 -7.16 1.59
N PHE A 33 -14.38 -6.41 0.48
CA PHE A 33 -14.14 -4.96 0.44
C PHE A 33 -15.27 -4.13 -0.20
N LEU A 34 -16.26 -4.74 -0.85
CA LEU A 34 -17.36 -4.02 -1.53
C LEU A 34 -18.13 -3.07 -0.59
N HIS A 35 -18.47 -3.53 0.61
CA HIS A 35 -19.37 -2.86 1.56
C HIS A 35 -18.69 -2.34 2.82
N VAL A 36 -17.42 -1.94 2.73
CA VAL A 36 -16.67 -1.40 3.88
C VAL A 36 -16.88 0.11 4.06
N THR A 37 -16.58 0.59 5.27
CA THR A 37 -16.65 2.02 5.63
C THR A 37 -15.74 2.87 4.75
N LEU A 38 -16.02 4.18 4.66
CA LEU A 38 -15.17 5.11 3.91
C LEU A 38 -13.71 5.07 4.42
N GLU A 39 -13.52 5.07 5.73
CA GLU A 39 -12.20 4.98 6.36
C GLU A 39 -11.45 3.70 5.96
N LYS A 40 -12.14 2.55 5.92
CA LYS A 40 -11.56 1.30 5.40
C LYS A 40 -11.21 1.39 3.91
N LYS A 41 -11.99 2.12 3.10
CA LYS A 41 -11.66 2.36 1.68
C LYS A 41 -10.42 3.23 1.53
N GLU A 42 -10.23 4.23 2.38
CA GLU A 42 -9.00 5.05 2.37
C GLU A 42 -7.78 4.26 2.82
N ALA A 43 -7.92 3.45 3.88
CA ALA A 43 -6.89 2.49 4.30
C ALA A 43 -6.56 1.51 3.18
N LEU A 44 -7.56 1.01 2.44
CA LEU A 44 -7.37 0.08 1.32
C LEU A 44 -6.56 0.70 0.18
N VAL A 45 -6.81 1.96 -0.16
CA VAL A 45 -5.99 2.71 -1.13
C VAL A 45 -4.53 2.73 -0.69
N GLY A 46 -4.28 3.08 0.57
CA GLY A 46 -2.92 3.10 1.13
C GLY A 46 -2.26 1.72 1.15
N CYS A 47 -3.01 0.67 1.49
CA CYS A 47 -2.52 -0.71 1.50
C CYS A 47 -2.09 -1.17 0.11
N CYS A 48 -2.87 -0.87 -0.94
CA CYS A 48 -2.53 -1.22 -2.32
C CYS A 48 -1.22 -0.54 -2.77
N VAL A 49 -1.05 0.75 -2.46
CA VAL A 49 0.19 1.48 -2.75
C VAL A 49 1.36 0.91 -1.94
N HIS A 50 1.16 0.63 -0.65
CA HIS A 50 2.22 0.05 0.18
C HIS A 50 2.68 -1.32 -0.33
N VAL A 51 1.74 -2.20 -0.67
CA VAL A 51 2.05 -3.51 -1.26
C VAL A 51 2.81 -3.36 -2.58
N ALA A 52 2.34 -2.53 -3.51
CA ALA A 52 3.02 -2.31 -4.78
C ALA A 52 4.44 -1.78 -4.56
N CYS A 53 4.63 -0.86 -3.61
CA CYS A 53 5.97 -0.39 -3.23
C CYS A 53 6.84 -1.56 -2.75
N ARG A 54 6.33 -2.45 -1.89
CA ARG A 54 7.09 -3.63 -1.43
C ARG A 54 7.47 -4.57 -2.57
N GLN A 55 6.54 -4.89 -3.47
CA GLN A 55 6.79 -5.77 -4.61
C GLN A 55 7.87 -5.22 -5.55
N HIS A 56 8.01 -3.91 -5.62
CA HIS A 56 8.97 -3.21 -6.48
C HIS A 56 10.18 -2.68 -5.72
N ASN A 57 10.42 -3.12 -4.48
CA ASN A 57 11.53 -2.67 -3.62
C ASN A 57 11.62 -1.13 -3.50
N TRP A 58 10.47 -0.45 -3.49
CA TRP A 58 10.37 0.98 -3.25
C TRP A 58 10.24 1.26 -1.75
N PRO A 59 11.11 2.11 -1.18
CA PRO A 59 11.16 2.36 0.25
C PRO A 59 9.98 3.20 0.70
N LEU A 60 8.98 2.54 1.29
CA LEU A 60 7.81 3.20 1.86
C LEU A 60 7.42 2.50 3.15
N THR A 61 7.36 3.24 4.26
CA THR A 61 6.92 2.71 5.55
C THR A 61 5.40 2.80 5.69
N MET A 62 4.82 1.95 6.53
CA MET A 62 3.39 2.03 6.86
C MET A 62 3.07 3.36 7.57
N SER A 63 3.99 3.86 8.41
CA SER A 63 3.81 5.13 9.14
C SER A 63 3.67 6.31 8.19
N THR A 64 4.51 6.42 7.16
CA THR A 64 4.40 7.49 6.16
C THR A 64 3.04 7.47 5.46
N VAL A 65 2.56 6.27 5.09
CA VAL A 65 1.25 6.15 4.42
C VAL A 65 0.10 6.51 5.36
N CYS A 66 0.12 6.02 6.61
CA CYS A 66 -0.89 6.33 7.62
C CYS A 66 -0.96 7.84 7.90
N SER A 67 0.19 8.50 8.03
CA SER A 67 0.25 9.95 8.25
C SER A 67 -0.30 10.75 7.06
N LEU A 68 0.03 10.37 5.81
CA LEU A 68 -0.50 11.04 4.62
C LEU A 68 -2.03 10.87 4.50
N LEU A 69 -2.53 9.70 4.89
CA LEU A 69 -3.94 9.35 4.82
C LEU A 69 -4.76 9.81 6.02
N HIS A 70 -4.12 10.23 7.11
CA HIS A 70 -4.76 10.45 8.40
C HIS A 70 -5.56 9.22 8.88
N VAL A 71 -5.05 8.02 8.60
CA VAL A 71 -5.66 6.73 8.97
C VAL A 71 -4.95 6.15 10.19
N GLU A 72 -5.73 5.54 11.10
CA GLU A 72 -5.18 4.88 12.28
C GLU A 72 -4.27 3.69 11.89
N PRO A 73 -3.06 3.56 12.45
CA PRO A 73 -2.15 2.45 12.12
C PRO A 73 -2.73 1.05 12.34
N THR A 74 -3.59 0.85 13.35
CA THR A 74 -4.18 -0.47 13.62
C THR A 74 -5.21 -0.84 12.55
N LEU A 75 -6.02 0.13 12.10
CA LEU A 75 -6.94 -0.04 10.97
C LEU A 75 -6.18 -0.35 9.69
N PHE A 76 -5.11 0.39 9.40
CA PHE A 76 -4.26 0.13 8.24
C PHE A 76 -3.69 -1.29 8.27
N SER A 77 -3.13 -1.71 9.42
CA SER A 77 -2.59 -3.06 9.59
C SER A 77 -3.65 -4.14 9.35
N THR A 78 -4.87 -3.94 9.87
CA THR A 78 -6.00 -4.87 9.69
C THR A 78 -6.37 -5.00 8.21
N VAL A 79 -6.51 -3.87 7.51
CA VAL A 79 -6.86 -3.86 6.08
C VAL A 79 -5.73 -4.44 5.23
N TYR A 80 -4.47 -4.16 5.58
CA TYR A 80 -3.30 -4.73 4.93
C TYR A 80 -3.28 -6.25 5.02
N GLN A 81 -3.45 -6.80 6.22
CA GLN A 81 -3.49 -8.25 6.43
C GLN A 81 -4.65 -8.90 5.68
N GLN A 82 -5.82 -8.27 5.70
CA GLN A 82 -6.97 -8.75 4.93
C GLN A 82 -6.69 -8.72 3.43
N LEU A 83 -6.12 -7.64 2.90
CA LEU A 83 -5.79 -7.51 1.48
C LEU A 83 -4.83 -8.60 1.00
N VAL A 84 -3.73 -8.81 1.75
CA VAL A 84 -2.72 -9.83 1.43
C VAL A 84 -3.35 -11.22 1.43
N LYS A 85 -4.19 -11.52 2.42
CA LYS A 85 -4.88 -12.81 2.54
C LYS A 85 -5.87 -13.04 1.38
N GLU A 86 -6.80 -12.11 1.19
CA GLU A 86 -7.92 -12.31 0.25
C GLU A 86 -7.45 -12.32 -1.21
N LEU A 87 -6.41 -11.55 -1.55
CA LEU A 87 -5.84 -11.53 -2.90
C LEU A 87 -4.68 -12.52 -3.10
N ASN A 88 -4.35 -13.34 -2.08
CA ASN A 88 -3.25 -14.31 -2.09
C ASN A 88 -1.93 -13.70 -2.58
N LEU A 89 -1.56 -12.55 -2.01
CA LEU A 89 -0.38 -11.81 -2.44
C LEU A 89 0.89 -12.39 -1.82
N ASP A 90 1.88 -12.66 -2.66
CA ASP A 90 3.24 -12.88 -2.21
C ASP A 90 3.94 -11.53 -2.01
N ILE A 91 4.30 -11.22 -0.77
CA ILE A 91 4.92 -9.94 -0.40
C ILE A 91 6.35 -10.21 0.04
N PRO A 92 7.35 -9.65 -0.66
CA PRO A 92 8.73 -9.71 -0.18
C PRO A 92 8.82 -9.11 1.23
N THR A 93 9.29 -9.90 2.20
CA THR A 93 9.65 -9.38 3.52
C THR A 93 10.69 -8.27 3.34
N LEU A 94 10.54 -7.15 4.06
CA LEU A 94 11.50 -6.05 3.99
C LEU A 94 12.90 -6.61 4.24
N SER A 95 13.76 -6.62 3.24
CA SER A 95 15.15 -7.01 3.48
C SER A 95 15.81 -5.86 4.24
N LEU A 96 16.54 -6.17 5.32
CA LEU A 96 17.31 -5.18 6.08
C LEU A 96 18.27 -4.39 5.16
N LEU A 97 18.74 -5.03 4.08
CA LEU A 97 19.57 -4.43 3.03
C LEU A 97 18.88 -3.29 2.26
N ASP A 98 17.58 -3.39 1.99
CA ASP A 98 16.85 -2.32 1.28
C ASP A 98 16.67 -1.08 2.16
N LEU A 99 16.56 -1.25 3.48
CA LEU A 99 16.52 -0.15 4.43
C LEU A 99 17.87 0.58 4.52
N VAL A 100 18.97 -0.18 4.54
CA VAL A 100 20.34 0.36 4.59
C VAL A 100 20.65 1.20 3.35
N LYS A 101 20.24 0.77 2.14
CA LYS A 101 20.44 1.57 0.91
C LYS A 101 19.75 2.93 0.99
N THR A 102 18.54 2.98 1.53
CA THR A 102 17.84 4.27 1.72
C THR A 102 18.40 5.18 2.82
N HIS A 103 19.21 4.66 3.74
CA HIS A 103 19.79 5.46 4.83
C HIS A 103 21.28 5.73 4.66
N CYS A 104 21.99 4.98 3.82
CA CYS A 104 23.44 5.05 3.68
C CYS A 104 23.95 5.50 2.31
N ASP A 105 23.07 5.74 1.31
CA ASP A 105 23.46 6.45 0.08
C ASP A 105 23.32 7.97 0.27
N GLY A 106 24.12 8.51 1.20
CA GLY A 106 24.31 9.95 1.45
C GLY A 106 25.72 10.39 1.10
#